data_AF-X1RD00-F1
#
_entry.id   AF-X1RD00-F1
#
_cell.length_a   1.000
_cell.length_b   1.000
_cell.length_c   1.000
_cell.angle_alpha   90.00
_cell.angle_beta   90.00
_cell.angle_gamma   90.00
#
_symmetry.space_group_name_H-M   'P 1'
#
loop_
_entity.id
_entity.type
_entity.pdbx_description
1 polymer ?
#
loop_
_entity_poly.entity_id
_entity_poly.type
_entity_poly.pdbx_seq_one_letter_code
_entity_poly.pdbx_strand_id
1 'polypeptide(L)' 'MTIDEAIKVLEDIQRFVKPGDPPEEHTAIGLGTEALKRVILYRKGMYIGLGNKLRGETEEQPCQQGGEKR' A
#
# COMPACT_ATOMS: atom_id res chain seq x y z
N MET A 1 19.04 -9.49 -1.50
CA MET A 1 17.72 -9.41 -0.85
C MET A 1 16.69 -10.07 -1.73
N THR A 2 16.00 -11.08 -1.22
CA THR A 2 14.88 -11.78 -1.89
C THR A 2 13.54 -11.11 -1.56
N ILE A 3 12.49 -11.43 -2.31
CA ILE A 3 11.14 -10.89 -2.03
C ILE A 3 10.62 -11.40 -0.68
N ASP A 4 10.90 -12.66 -0.34
CA ASP A 4 10.55 -13.24 0.97
C ASP A 4 11.29 -12.54 2.13
N GLU A 5 12.56 -12.17 1.93
CA GLU A 5 13.31 -11.36 2.90
C GLU A 5 12.71 -9.95 3.05
N ALA A 6 12.27 -9.33 1.96
CA ALA A 6 11.63 -8.01 2.00
C ALA A 6 10.28 -8.02 2.74
N ILE A 7 9.48 -9.08 2.58
CA ILE A 7 8.24 -9.26 3.35
C ILE A 7 8.55 -9.38 4.84
N LYS A 8 9.54 -10.21 5.22
CA LYS A 8 9.95 -10.37 6.63
C LYS A 8 10.41 -9.06 7.26
N VAL A 9 11.15 -8.23 6.51
CA VAL A 9 11.58 -6.91 6.98
C VAL A 9 10.38 -6.00 7.22
N LEU A 10 9.41 -5.95 6.32
CA LEU A 10 8.19 -5.14 6.51
C LEU A 10 7.33 -5.63 7.69
N GLU A 11 7.19 -6.94 7.85
CA GLU A 11 6.47 -7.54 8.98
C GLU A 11 7.18 -7.28 10.32
N ASP A 12 8.51 -7.20 10.32
CA ASP A 12 9.28 -6.84 11.51
C ASP A 12 9.14 -5.35 11.83
N ILE A 13 9.24 -4.46 10.83
CA ILE A 13 8.99 -3.01 10.98
C ILE A 13 7.58 -2.77 11.54
N GLN A 14 6.57 -3.50 11.07
CA GLN A 14 5.20 -3.40 11.58
C GLN A 14 5.08 -3.64 13.09
N ARG A 15 5.99 -4.43 13.69
CA ARG A 15 6.02 -4.67 15.14
C ARG A 15 6.59 -3.48 15.93
N PHE A 16 7.38 -2.64 15.27
CA PHE A 16 7.93 -1.43 15.86
C PHE A 16 6.99 -0.23 15.75
N VAL A 17 6.05 -0.25 14.80
CA VAL A 17 5.01 0.78 14.69
C VAL A 17 3.95 0.54 15.76
N LYS A 18 3.77 1.52 16.65
CA LYS A 18 2.90 1.43 17.83
C LYS A 18 1.52 2.04 17.54
N PRO A 19 0.50 1.71 18.35
CA PRO A 19 -0.73 2.49 18.38
C PRO A 19 -0.41 3.90 18.91
N GLY A 20 -0.33 4.87 18.01
CA GLY A 20 0.09 6.26 18.30
C GLY A 20 0.91 6.90 17.19
N ASP A 21 1.56 6.08 16.35
CA ASP A 21 2.23 6.54 15.14
C ASP A 21 1.22 6.91 14.04
N PRO A 22 1.61 7.77 13.06
CA PRO A 22 0.70 8.19 12.01
C PRO A 22 0.06 6.98 11.32
N PRO A 23 -1.28 6.99 11.11
CA PRO A 23 -1.99 5.87 10.47
C PRO A 23 -1.46 5.57 9.06
N GLU A 24 -0.82 6.57 8.45
CA GLU A 24 -0.15 6.50 7.16
C GLU A 24 1.02 5.49 7.16
N GLU A 25 1.76 5.35 8.27
CA GLU A 25 2.90 4.43 8.35
C GLU A 25 2.46 2.96 8.42
N HIS A 26 1.45 2.67 9.25
CA HIS A 26 0.82 1.34 9.31
C HIS A 26 0.20 0.95 7.96
N THR A 27 -0.45 1.92 7.31
CA THR A 27 -1.11 1.72 6.02
C THR A 27 -0.07 1.48 4.91
N ALA A 28 1.01 2.26 4.88
CA ALA A 28 2.07 2.12 3.89
C ALA A 28 2.80 0.78 3.98
N ILE A 29 3.10 0.31 5.20
CA ILE A 29 3.73 -1.00 5.43
C ILE A 29 2.80 -2.14 5.00
N GLY A 30 1.50 -2.03 5.29
CA GLY A 30 0.48 -2.97 4.84
C GLY A 30 0.39 -3.05 3.32
N LEU A 31 0.33 -1.90 2.64
CA LEU A 31 0.29 -1.82 1.17
C LEU A 31 1.57 -2.38 0.53
N GLY A 32 2.74 -2.07 1.08
CA GLY A 32 4.02 -2.61 0.61
C GLY A 32 4.10 -4.13 0.75
N THR A 33 3.67 -4.67 1.89
CA THR A 33 3.66 -6.12 2.14
C THR A 33 2.72 -6.84 1.18
N GLU A 34 1.53 -6.29 0.97
CA GLU A 34 0.54 -6.81 0.03
C GLU A 34 1.07 -6.77 -1.41
N ALA A 35 1.70 -5.66 -1.85
CA ALA A 35 2.31 -5.56 -3.17
C ALA A 35 3.39 -6.63 -3.42
N LEU A 36 4.25 -6.91 -2.43
CA LEU A 36 5.28 -7.95 -2.56
C LEU A 36 4.69 -9.36 -2.63
N LYS A 37 3.67 -9.66 -1.81
CA LYS A 37 2.92 -10.94 -1.88
C LYS A 37 2.31 -11.14 -3.26
N ARG A 38 1.84 -10.05 -3.88
CA ARG A 38 1.28 -10.08 -5.23
C ARG A 38 2.33 -10.39 -6.30
N VAL A 39 3.52 -9.82 -6.20
CA VAL A 39 4.63 -10.13 -7.12
C VAL A 39 5.01 -11.61 -7.05
N ILE A 40 5.00 -12.23 -5.85
CA ILE A 40 5.26 -13.67 -5.69
C ILE A 40 4.20 -14.50 -6.43
N LEU A 41 2.93 -14.17 -6.23
CA LEU A 41 1.82 -14.88 -6.89
C LEU A 41 1.87 -14.72 -8.42
N TYR A 42 2.27 -13.54 -8.91
CA TYR A 42 2.48 -13.27 -10.34
C TYR A 42 3.61 -14.14 -10.90
N ARG A 43 4.76 -14.18 -10.22
CA ARG A 43 5.90 -15.03 -10.60
C ARG A 43 5.57 -16.53 -10.61
N LYS A 44 4.65 -16.97 -9.75
CA LYS A 44 4.21 -18.37 -9.66
C LYS A 44 3.12 -18.73 -10.69
N GLY A 45 2.67 -17.78 -11.51
CA GLY A 45 1.57 -18.01 -12.46
C GLY A 45 0.21 -18.22 -11.77
N MET A 46 0.10 -17.91 -10.48
CA MET A 46 -1.12 -18.10 -9.67
C MET A 46 -2.00 -16.84 -9.62
N TYR A 47 -1.69 -15.83 -10.45
CA TYR A 47 -2.37 -14.54 -10.45
C TYR A 47 -3.65 -14.58 -11.27
N ILE A 48 -4.65 -15.29 -10.76
CA ILE A 48 -5.98 -15.36 -11.36
C ILE A 48 -6.89 -14.38 -10.60
N GLY A 49 -6.98 -13.12 -11.08
CA GLY A 49 -8.18 -12.30 -10.85
C GLY A 49 -8.37 -11.55 -9.52
N LEU A 50 -7.33 -10.99 -8.88
CA LEU A 50 -7.49 -10.00 -7.78
C LEU A 50 -7.39 -8.53 -8.28
N GLY A 51 -7.68 -8.28 -9.54
CA GLY A 51 -7.61 -6.95 -10.17
C GLY A 51 -8.63 -5.92 -9.67
N ASN A 52 -9.62 -6.30 -8.86
CA ASN A 52 -10.74 -5.42 -8.51
C ASN A 52 -10.64 -4.70 -7.16
N LYS A 53 -9.61 -4.95 -6.33
CA LYS A 53 -9.59 -4.43 -4.94
C LYS A 53 -8.62 -3.27 -4.67
N LEU A 54 -7.84 -2.83 -5.65
CA LEU A 54 -7.01 -1.60 -5.53
C LEU A 54 -7.52 -0.43 -6.38
N ARG A 55 -8.71 -0.54 -6.99
CA ARG A 55 -9.43 0.63 -7.48
C ARG A 55 -10.20 1.32 -6.35
N GLY A 56 -9.58 1.37 -5.17
CA GLY A 56 -10.00 2.21 -4.06
C GLY A 56 -9.37 3.57 -4.29
N GLU A 57 -10.20 4.51 -4.73
CA GLU A 57 -10.21 5.86 -4.15
C GLU A 57 -8.87 6.60 -4.24
N THR A 58 -8.37 6.80 -5.46
CA THR A 58 -7.92 8.16 -5.78
C THR A 58 -9.19 8.98 -6.01
N GLU A 59 -9.88 9.33 -4.92
CA GLU A 59 -10.60 10.60 -4.92
C GLU A 59 -9.51 11.64 -5.17
N GLU A 60 -9.37 12.07 -6.41
CA GLU A 60 -8.85 13.39 -6.66
C GLU A 60 -9.75 14.32 -5.84
N GLN A 61 -9.30 14.70 -4.63
CA GLN A 61 -9.80 15.92 -4.02
C GLN A 61 -9.61 17.00 -5.09
N PRO A 62 -10.68 17.58 -5.66
CA PRO A 62 -10.50 18.77 -6.44
C PRO A 62 -9.93 19.80 -5.46
N CYS A 63 -8.65 20.13 -5.61
CA CYS A 63 -8.03 21.27 -4.98
C CYS A 63 -8.98 22.44 -5.18
N GLN A 64 -9.63 22.92 -4.12
CA GLN A 64 -10.49 24.09 -4.20
C GLN A 64 -9.60 25.26 -4.62
N GLN A 65 -9.63 25.57 -5.92
CA GLN A 65 -8.93 26.70 -6.49
C GLN A 65 -9.71 27.95 -6.06
N GLY A 66 -9.20 28.61 -5.02
CA GLY A 66 -9.66 29.92 -4.61
C GLY A 66 -9.30 31.01 -5.63
N GLY A 67 -10.17 32.02 -5.73
CA GLY A 67 -9.96 33.26 -6.49
C GLY A 67 -10.25 33.11 -7.99
N GLU A 68 -11.03 33.95 -8.65
CA GLU A 68 -11.11 35.41 -8.56
C GLU A 68 -12.47 35.85 -9.14
N LYS A 69 -13.23 36.66 -8.38
CA LYS A 69 -14.38 37.40 -8.92
C LYS A 69 -13.83 38.58 -9.73
N ARG A 70 -14.19 38.66 -11.01
CA ARG A 70 -14.25 39.92 -11.76
C ARG A 70 -15.59 40.02 -12.46
#